data_AF-A0A1F8T2N9-F1
#
_entry.id   AF-A0A1F8T2N9-F1
#
_cell.length_a   1.000
_cell.length_b   1.000
_cell.length_c   1.000
_cell.angle_alpha   90.00
_cell.angle_beta   90.00
_cell.angle_gamma   90.00
#
_symmetry.space_group_name_H-M   'P 1'
#
loop_
_entity.id
_entity.type
_entity.pdbx_description
1 polymer ?
#
loop_
_entity_poly.entity_id
_entity_poly.type
_entity_poly.pdbx_seq_one_letter_code
_entity_poly.pdbx_strand_id
1 'polypeptide(L)' 'MSKHINRNRHTIRLTEYDYSQTGVYFITIATYQHTCIFGDVINGDIQLNPSGIIAFEQWMH' A
#
# COMPACT_ATOMS: atom_id res chain seq x y z
N MET A 1 -4.77 -6.17 -40.31
CA MET A 1 -5.73 -6.29 -39.18
C MET A 1 -4.94 -6.36 -37.89
N SER A 2 -4.92 -5.27 -37.12
CA SER A 2 -4.16 -5.22 -35.87
C SER A 2 -4.88 -6.08 -34.83
N LYS A 3 -4.15 -7.04 -34.25
CA LYS A 3 -4.65 -8.00 -33.27
C LYS A 3 -4.86 -7.23 -31.96
N HIS A 4 -6.12 -6.93 -31.60
CA HIS A 4 -6.43 -6.42 -30.27
C HIS A 4 -5.96 -7.46 -29.24
N ILE A 5 -4.87 -7.15 -28.53
CA ILE A 5 -4.44 -7.93 -27.37
C ILE A 5 -5.51 -7.69 -26.30
N ASN A 6 -6.47 -8.60 -26.21
CA ASN A 6 -7.42 -8.61 -25.11
C ASN A 6 -6.61 -8.96 -23.84
N ARG A 7 -6.19 -7.93 -23.10
CA ARG A 7 -5.69 -8.10 -21.75
C ARG A 7 -6.87 -8.58 -20.91
N ASN A 8 -6.99 -9.90 -20.75
CA ASN A 8 -7.82 -10.55 -19.75
C ASN A 8 -7.30 -10.19 -18.34
N ARG A 9 -7.46 -8.91 -17.97
CA ARG A 9 -7.19 -8.44 -16.63
C ARG A 9 -8.35 -8.92 -15.77
N HIS A 10 -8.16 -10.04 -15.10
CA HIS A 10 -9.08 -10.46 -14.05
C HIS A 10 -9.12 -9.39 -12.96
N THR A 11 -10.33 -9.05 -12.51
CA THR A 11 -10.53 -8.18 -11.37
C THR A 11 -10.14 -8.92 -10.10
N ILE A 12 -9.24 -8.34 -9.31
CA ILE A 12 -8.89 -8.85 -7.97
C ILE A 12 -10.02 -8.62 -6.95
N ARG A 13 -10.96 -7.73 -7.27
CA ARG A 13 -12.09 -7.40 -6.41
C ARG A 13 -13.14 -8.50 -6.51
N LEU A 14 -13.64 -8.95 -5.37
CA LEU A 14 -14.75 -9.88 -5.29
C LEU A 14 -16.01 -9.20 -5.81
N THR A 15 -16.69 -9.87 -6.75
CA THR A 15 -17.96 -9.41 -7.29
C THR A 15 -19.01 -9.38 -6.18
N GLU A 16 -19.83 -8.33 -6.14
CA GLU A 16 -20.86 -8.09 -5.10
C GLU A 16 -20.35 -7.89 -3.66
N TYR A 17 -19.03 -7.79 -3.43
CA TYR A 17 -18.52 -7.49 -2.09
C TYR A 17 -18.56 -5.98 -1.79
N ASP A 18 -19.20 -5.61 -0.69
CA ASP A 18 -19.24 -4.24 -0.20
C ASP A 18 -17.99 -3.92 0.64
N TYR A 19 -17.02 -3.26 0.00
CA TYR A 19 -15.77 -2.83 0.61
C TYR A 19 -15.92 -1.68 1.62
N SER A 20 -17.12 -1.10 1.79
CA SER A 20 -17.39 -0.10 2.81
C SER A 20 -17.73 -0.69 4.18
N GLN A 21 -18.04 -1.98 4.24
CA GLN A 21 -18.31 -2.68 5.50
C GLN A 21 -17.06 -2.75 6.37
N THR A 22 -17.27 -2.75 7.69
CA THR A 22 -16.19 -2.94 8.67
C THR A 22 -15.47 -4.26 8.43
N GLY A 23 -14.15 -4.21 8.31
CA GLY A 23 -13.30 -5.36 8.08
C GLY A 23 -11.85 -5.06 8.43
N VAL A 24 -11.02 -6.10 8.49
CA VAL A 24 -9.58 -5.97 8.76
C VAL A 24 -8.82 -6.04 7.45
N TYR A 25 -7.91 -5.09 7.23
CA TYR A 25 -7.03 -5.04 6.06
C TYR A 25 -5.58 -5.06 6.52
N PHE A 26 -4.76 -5.84 5.83
CA PHE A 26 -3.30 -5.73 5.92
C PHE A 26 -2.78 -5.19 4.59
N ILE A 27 -2.05 -4.07 4.65
CA ILE A 27 -1.55 -3.37 3.47
C ILE A 27 -0.03 -3.30 3.57
N THR A 28 0.67 -3.67 2.50
CA THR A 28 2.11 -3.43 2.34
C THR A 28 2.30 -2.52 1.14
N ILE A 29 3.01 -1.41 1.32
CA ILE A 29 3.29 -0.43 0.27
C ILE A 29 4.80 -0.27 0.14
N ALA A 30 5.33 -0.51 -1.05
CA ALA A 30 6.72 -0.20 -1.36
C ALA A 30 6.85 1.27 -1.76
N THR A 31 7.87 1.95 -1.25
CA THR A 31 8.21 3.31 -1.63
C THR A 31 8.88 3.33 -3.00
N TYR A 32 8.87 4.50 -3.66
CA TYR A 32 9.55 4.65 -4.95
C TYR A 32 11.03 4.27 -4.84
N GLN A 33 11.46 3.34 -5.70
CA GLN A 33 12.82 2.80 -5.72
C GLN A 33 13.32 2.27 -4.36
N HIS A 34 12.40 1.85 -3.47
CA HIS A 34 12.71 1.38 -2.11
C HIS A 34 13.43 2.44 -1.25
N THR A 35 13.18 3.72 -1.52
CA THR A 35 13.77 4.82 -0.75
C THR A 35 13.18 4.86 0.66
N CYS A 36 14.03 5.03 1.68
CA CYS A 36 13.66 5.15 3.10
C CYS A 36 13.01 6.51 3.45
N ILE A 37 11.91 6.87 2.79
CA ILE A 37 11.29 8.21 2.91
C ILE A 37 10.63 8.47 4.28
N PHE A 38 10.31 7.43 5.04
CA PHE A 38 9.67 7.54 6.36
C PHE A 38 10.66 7.54 7.53
N GLY A 39 11.96 7.35 7.26
CA GLY A 39 12.97 7.20 8.28
C GLY A 39 13.89 6.02 8.02
N ASP A 40 14.88 5.86 8.89
CA ASP A 40 15.91 4.84 8.76
C ASP A 40 15.60 3.63 9.64
N VAL A 41 16.05 2.45 9.22
CA VAL A 41 15.96 1.23 10.05
C VAL A 41 17.29 1.03 10.77
N ILE A 42 17.28 1.13 12.10
CA ILE A 42 18.45 0.97 12.96
C ILE A 42 18.16 -0.16 13.95
N ASN A 43 19.00 -1.20 13.95
CA ASN A 43 18.85 -2.39 14.81
C ASN A 43 17.50 -3.12 14.68
N GLY A 44 16.86 -3.05 13.51
CA GLY A 44 15.55 -3.67 13.26
C GLY A 44 14.36 -2.81 13.61
N ASP A 45 14.58 -1.65 14.22
CA ASP A 45 13.54 -0.67 14.54
C ASP A 45 13.58 0.51 13.57
N ILE A 46 12.40 1.01 13.20
CA ILE A 46 12.29 2.23 12.41
C ILE A 46 12.49 3.46 13.29
N GLN A 47 13.39 4.35 12.88
CA GLN A 47 13.57 5.67 13.43
C GLN A 47 12.85 6.66 12.53
N LEU A 48 11.66 7.10 12.94
CA LEU A 48 10.81 7.95 12.12
C LEU A 48 11.46 9.33 11.90
N ASN A 49 11.43 9.78 10.65
CA ASN A 49 11.69 11.17 10.30
C ASN A 49 10.36 11.97 10.33
N PRO A 50 10.36 13.29 10.06
CA PRO A 50 9.12 14.08 10.07
C PRO A 50 8.01 13.53 9.17
N SER A 51 8.35 12.99 7.98
CA SER A 51 7.37 12.37 7.08
C SER A 51 6.84 11.04 7.63
N GLY A 52 7.69 10.26 8.29
CA GLY A 52 7.29 9.04 8.98
C GLY A 52 6.35 9.29 10.15
N ILE A 53 6.59 10.35 10.93
CA ILE A 53 5.70 10.75 12.03
C ILE A 53 4.30 11.07 11.49
N ILE A 54 4.21 11.88 10.43
CA ILE A 54 2.92 12.21 9.80
C ILE A 54 2.21 10.93 9.33
N ALA A 55 2.92 10.03 8.65
CA ALA A 55 2.34 8.78 8.18
C ALA A 55 1.86 7.89 9.34
N PHE A 56 2.65 7.78 10.42
CA PHE A 56 2.28 7.01 11.60
C PHE A 56 1.00 7.56 12.25
N GLU A 57 0.93 8.87 12.49
CA GLU A 57 -0.25 9.51 13.08
C GLU A 57 -1.50 9.23 12.23
N GLN A 58 -1.45 9.43 10.91
CA GLN A 58 -2.67 9.27 10.09
C GLN A 58 -3.18 7.82 9.97
N TRP A 59 -2.31 6.82 10.14
CA TRP A 59 -2.67 5.42 9.92
C TRP A 59 -2.85 4.60 11.20
N MET A 60 -2.20 4.98 12.30
CA MET A 60 -2.22 4.23 13.56
C MET A 60 -3.08 4.86 14.67
N HIS A 61 -3.77 5.98 14.38
CA HIS A 61 -4.73 6.59 15.30
C HIS A 61 -6.05 5.81 15.45
#